data_AF-A0A8C7JUU5-F1
#
_entry.id   AF-A0A8C7JUU5-F1
#
_cell.length_a   1.000
_cell.length_b   1.000
_cell.length_c   1.000
_cell.angle_alpha   90.00
_cell.angle_beta   90.00
_cell.angle_gamma   90.00
#
_symmetry.space_group_name_H-M   'P 1'
#
loop_
_entity.id
_entity.type
_entity.pdbx_description
1 polymer ?
#
loop_
_entity_poly.entity_id
_entity_poly.type
_entity_poly.pdbx_seq_one_letter_code
_entity_poly.pdbx_strand_id
1 'polypeptide(L)'
;MHNIGKKIEMVRAYREKIEKELEAVCQDVLNLLDNYLIKNCNETQHESKVFYLKMKGDYYRYLAEVATGEKRATVIESSEKAYNEAHEISKEHMQPTHPIRLGLALNYSVFYYEIQNAPEQACHLAKTAFDDAIAELDTLNEDSYKDSTLIMQLLRDNLTLWTSDQQDDEGGEGNKD
;
A
#
# COMPACT_ATOMS: atom_id res chain seq x y z
N MET A 1 -8.15 -31.36 -26.56
CA MET A 1 -7.11 -30.31 -26.69
C MET A 1 -7.63 -29.03 -27.37
N HIS A 2 -8.32 -29.07 -28.52
CA HIS A 2 -8.81 -27.87 -29.24
C HIS A 2 -9.71 -26.91 -28.42
N ASN A 3 -10.56 -27.43 -27.52
CA ASN A 3 -11.46 -26.62 -26.70
C ASN A 3 -10.76 -25.91 -25.52
N ILE A 4 -9.58 -26.39 -25.09
CA ILE A 4 -8.81 -25.79 -23.99
C ILE A 4 -8.05 -24.55 -24.50
N GLY A 5 -7.46 -24.62 -25.70
CA GLY A 5 -6.78 -23.48 -26.33
C GLY A 5 -7.70 -22.26 -26.51
N LYS A 6 -8.91 -22.48 -27.04
CA LYS A 6 -9.92 -21.41 -27.19
C LYS A 6 -10.32 -20.77 -25.85
N LYS A 7 -10.46 -21.57 -24.79
CA LYS A 7 -10.76 -21.05 -23.45
C LYS A 7 -9.61 -20.19 -22.92
N ILE A 8 -8.37 -20.61 -23.12
CA ILE A 8 -7.18 -19.84 -22.70
C ILE A 8 -7.11 -18.50 -23.44
N GLU A 9 -7.37 -18.48 -24.76
CA GLU A 9 -7.39 -17.24 -25.55
C GLU A 9 -8.49 -16.28 -25.07
N MET A 10 -9.69 -16.79 -24.79
CA MET A 10 -10.78 -15.97 -24.24
C MET A 10 -10.43 -15.37 -22.87
N VAL A 11 -9.81 -16.17 -21.99
CA VAL A 11 -9.38 -15.69 -20.67
C VAL A 11 -8.31 -14.62 -20.79
N ARG A 12 -7.31 -14.81 -21.67
CA ARG A 12 -6.26 -13.80 -21.90
C ARG A 12 -6.84 -12.50 -22.44
N ALA A 13 -7.69 -12.57 -23.46
CA ALA A 13 -8.32 -11.38 -24.04
C ALA A 13 -9.19 -10.63 -23.01
N TYR A 14 -9.91 -11.36 -22.15
CA TYR A 14 -10.69 -10.74 -21.09
C TYR A 14 -9.80 -10.10 -20.02
N ARG A 15 -8.72 -10.77 -19.61
CA ARG A 15 -7.74 -10.22 -18.67
C ARG A 15 -7.11 -8.93 -19.20
N GLU A 16 -6.63 -8.92 -20.44
CA GLU A 16 -6.06 -7.74 -21.09
C GLU A 16 -7.06 -6.57 -21.18
N LYS A 17 -8.35 -6.86 -21.36
CA LYS A 17 -9.39 -5.83 -21.34
C LYS A 17 -9.50 -5.18 -19.96
N ILE A 18 -9.56 -5.99 -18.90
CA ILE A 18 -9.64 -5.49 -17.52
C ILE A 18 -8.37 -4.74 -17.12
N GLU A 19 -7.18 -5.24 -17.50
CA GLU A 19 -5.90 -4.55 -17.26
C GLU A 19 -5.88 -3.14 -17.89
N LYS A 20 -6.41 -2.99 -19.11
CA LYS A 20 -6.52 -1.68 -19.79
C LYS A 20 -7.53 -0.74 -19.11
N GLU A 21 -8.65 -1.27 -18.65
CA GLU A 21 -9.65 -0.48 -17.91
C GLU A 21 -9.07 0.01 -16.57
N LEU A 22 -8.34 -0.84 -15.86
CA LEU A 22 -7.62 -0.48 -14.65
C LEU A 22 -6.55 0.60 -14.93
N GLU A 23 -5.74 0.42 -15.97
CA GLU A 23 -4.70 1.39 -16.35
C GLU A 23 -5.30 2.77 -16.64
N ALA A 24 -6.41 2.83 -17.38
CA ALA A 24 -7.10 4.08 -17.68
C ALA A 24 -7.64 4.77 -16.43
N VAL A 25 -8.33 4.04 -15.54
CA VAL A 25 -8.88 4.62 -14.30
C VAL A 25 -7.76 5.10 -13.37
N CYS A 26 -6.69 4.32 -13.22
CA CYS A 26 -5.55 4.75 -12.41
C CYS A 26 -4.91 6.01 -12.99
N GLN A 27 -4.72 6.10 -14.30
CA GLN A 27 -4.12 7.27 -14.93
C GLN A 27 -5.00 8.53 -14.77
N ASP A 28 -6.32 8.40 -14.87
CA ASP A 28 -7.26 9.51 -14.65
C ASP A 28 -7.15 10.06 -13.22
N VAL A 29 -7.08 9.17 -12.22
CA VAL A 29 -6.93 9.61 -10.82
C VAL A 29 -5.55 10.20 -10.56
N LEU A 30 -4.48 9.60 -11.08
CA LEU A 30 -3.12 10.14 -10.96
C LEU A 30 -3.03 11.54 -11.58
N ASN A 31 -3.66 11.75 -12.74
CA ASN A 31 -3.72 13.07 -13.38
C ASN A 31 -4.51 14.08 -12.54
N LEU A 32 -5.60 13.67 -11.90
CA LEU A 32 -6.37 14.52 -10.99
C LEU A 32 -5.53 14.92 -9.76
N LEU A 33 -4.82 13.96 -9.17
CA LEU A 33 -3.96 14.17 -8.01
C LEU A 33 -2.85 15.16 -8.34
N ASP A 34 -2.12 14.95 -9.43
CA ASP A 34 -0.96 15.77 -9.77
C ASP A 34 -1.31 17.16 -10.27
N ASN A 35 -2.34 17.29 -11.10
CA ASN A 35 -2.66 18.57 -11.72
C ASN A 35 -3.54 19.47 -10.85
N TYR A 36 -4.26 18.89 -9.88
CA TYR A 36 -5.26 19.63 -9.10
C TYR A 36 -5.12 19.43 -7.60
N LEU A 37 -5.12 18.20 -7.07
CA LEU A 37 -5.26 18.01 -5.62
C LEU A 37 -3.95 18.30 -4.87
N ILE A 38 -2.86 17.63 -5.24
CA ILE A 38 -1.54 17.82 -4.62
C ILE A 38 -0.99 19.21 -4.94
N LYS A 39 -1.13 19.64 -6.20
CA LYS A 39 -0.62 20.94 -6.66
C LYS A 39 -1.25 22.14 -5.94
N ASN A 40 -2.52 22.03 -5.53
CA ASN A 40 -3.22 23.11 -4.84
C ASN A 40 -3.21 22.97 -3.31
N CYS A 41 -2.54 21.96 -2.74
CA CYS A 41 -2.27 21.94 -1.31
C CYS A 41 -1.32 23.08 -0.93
N ASN A 42 -1.73 23.92 0.01
CA ASN A 42 -0.86 24.93 0.59
C ASN A 42 0.07 24.33 1.67
N GLU A 43 1.03 25.12 2.15
CA GLU A 43 2.05 24.68 3.11
C GLU A 43 1.51 24.27 4.49
N THR A 44 0.25 24.61 4.83
CA THR A 44 -0.36 24.27 6.13
C THR A 44 -1.33 23.09 6.05
N GLN A 45 -1.65 22.60 4.85
CA GLN A 45 -2.60 21.51 4.62
C GLN A 45 -1.93 20.13 4.63
N HIS A 46 -1.17 19.83 5.68
CA HIS A 46 -0.38 18.60 5.77
C HIS A 46 -1.24 17.33 5.69
N GLU A 47 -2.37 17.26 6.42
CA GLU A 47 -3.26 16.09 6.38
C GLU A 47 -3.79 15.80 4.98
N SER A 48 -4.24 16.83 4.26
CA SER A 48 -4.72 16.69 2.88
C SER A 48 -3.59 16.27 1.95
N LYS A 49 -2.40 16.85 2.10
CA LYS A 49 -1.23 16.50 1.28
C LYS A 49 -0.82 15.03 1.50
N VAL A 50 -0.76 14.57 2.75
CA VAL A 50 -0.48 13.16 3.08
C VAL A 50 -1.56 12.25 2.51
N PHE A 51 -2.84 12.62 2.62
CA PHE A 51 -3.95 11.84 2.06
C PHE A 51 -3.83 11.68 0.53
N TYR A 52 -3.55 12.76 -0.19
CA TYR A 52 -3.41 12.71 -1.65
C TYR A 52 -2.14 11.99 -2.11
N LEU A 53 -1.02 12.16 -1.40
CA LEU A 53 0.22 11.42 -1.71
C LEU A 53 0.07 9.93 -1.41
N LYS A 54 -0.57 9.56 -0.30
CA LYS A 54 -0.94 8.18 0.00
C LYS A 54 -1.80 7.59 -1.13
N MET A 55 -2.83 8.33 -1.55
CA MET A 55 -3.70 7.92 -2.66
C MET A 55 -2.89 7.74 -3.96
N LYS A 56 -1.96 8.65 -4.25
CA LYS A 56 -1.04 8.53 -5.40
C LYS A 56 -0.22 7.24 -5.33
N GLY A 57 0.33 6.92 -4.16
CA GLY A 57 1.01 5.64 -3.91
C GLY A 57 0.10 4.44 -4.16
N ASP A 58 -1.13 4.46 -3.64
CA ASP A 58 -2.13 3.41 -3.83
C ASP A 58 -2.42 3.15 -5.32
N TYR A 59 -2.65 4.20 -6.11
CA TYR A 59 -2.94 4.05 -7.55
C TYR A 59 -1.74 3.56 -8.37
N TYR A 60 -0.51 3.96 -8.01
CA TYR A 60 0.68 3.36 -8.62
C TYR A 60 0.89 1.90 -8.19
N ARG A 61 0.56 1.54 -6.96
CA ARG A 61 0.58 0.15 -6.49
C ARG A 61 -0.40 -0.71 -7.30
N TYR A 62 -1.64 -0.25 -7.52
CA TYR A 62 -2.61 -0.97 -8.36
C TYR A 62 -2.11 -1.14 -9.80
N LEU A 63 -1.42 -0.13 -10.36
CA LEU A 63 -0.75 -0.27 -11.66
C LEU A 63 0.38 -1.30 -11.62
N ALA A 64 1.15 -1.35 -10.53
CA ALA A 64 2.25 -2.30 -10.37
C ALA A 64 1.75 -3.75 -10.33
N GLU A 65 0.56 -4.03 -9.80
CA GLU A 65 -0.03 -5.37 -9.77
C GLU A 65 -0.24 -5.96 -11.18
N VAL A 66 -0.62 -5.13 -12.15
CA VAL A 66 -0.90 -5.55 -13.54
C VAL A 66 0.26 -5.28 -14.51
N ALA A 67 1.19 -4.39 -14.17
CA ALA A 67 2.30 -4.03 -15.04
C ALA A 67 3.33 -5.15 -15.18
N THR A 68 3.90 -5.26 -16.39
CA THR A 68 4.94 -6.23 -16.73
C THR A 68 6.17 -5.54 -17.34
N GLY A 69 7.34 -6.16 -17.22
CA GLY A 69 8.58 -5.67 -17.83
C GLY A 69 9.02 -4.31 -17.29
N GLU A 70 9.59 -3.48 -18.16
CA GLU A 70 10.16 -2.17 -17.79
C GLU A 70 9.14 -1.21 -17.17
N LYS A 71 7.89 -1.23 -17.66
CA LYS A 71 6.79 -0.43 -17.08
C LYS A 71 6.59 -0.73 -15.59
N ARG A 72 6.77 -1.99 -15.17
CA ARG A 72 6.58 -2.40 -13.77
C ARG A 72 7.58 -1.71 -12.85
N ALA A 73 8.84 -1.62 -13.24
CA ALA A 73 9.87 -0.98 -12.42
C ALA A 73 9.55 0.51 -12.20
N THR A 74 9.15 1.23 -13.26
CA THR A 74 8.81 2.66 -13.16
C THR A 74 7.59 2.93 -12.27
N VAL A 75 6.54 2.10 -12.34
CA VAL A 75 5.36 2.29 -11.49
C VAL A 75 5.66 1.93 -10.03
N ILE A 76 6.51 0.94 -9.76
CA ILE A 76 6.96 0.60 -8.40
C ILE A 76 7.73 1.76 -7.79
N GLU A 77 8.71 2.32 -8.51
CA GLU A 77 9.49 3.48 -8.06
C GLU A 77 8.58 4.69 -7.78
N SER A 78 7.59 4.93 -8.65
CA SER A 78 6.63 6.02 -8.48
C SER A 78 5.73 5.82 -7.25
N SER A 79 5.29 4.58 -7.00
CA SER A 79 4.54 4.21 -5.81
C SER A 79 5.34 4.45 -4.54
N GLU A 80 6.57 3.93 -4.49
CA GLU A 80 7.46 4.07 -3.33
C GLU A 80 7.75 5.54 -3.03
N LYS A 81 8.07 6.33 -4.07
CA LYS A 81 8.34 7.76 -3.90
C LYS A 81 7.14 8.50 -3.29
N ALA A 82 5.93 8.22 -3.75
CA ALA A 82 4.72 8.86 -3.25
C ALA A 82 4.42 8.47 -1.79
N TYR A 83 4.57 7.18 -1.45
CA TYR A 83 4.42 6.73 -0.06
C TYR A 83 5.49 7.29 0.86
N ASN A 84 6.75 7.33 0.42
CA ASN A 84 7.86 7.87 1.20
C ASN A 84 7.64 9.37 1.50
N GLU A 85 7.28 10.17 0.49
CA GLU A 85 6.97 11.59 0.68
C GLU A 85 5.80 11.78 1.67
N ALA A 86 4.73 10.98 1.54
CA ALA A 86 3.61 11.01 2.48
C ALA A 86 4.07 10.65 3.91
N HIS A 87 4.96 9.66 4.04
CA HIS A 87 5.41 9.11 5.32
C HIS A 87 6.23 10.13 6.09
N GLU A 88 7.17 10.79 5.42
CA GLU A 88 8.02 11.81 6.05
C GLU A 88 7.20 13.04 6.48
N ILE A 89 6.26 13.51 5.65
CA ILE A 89 5.34 14.59 6.04
C ILE A 89 4.47 14.17 7.23
N SER A 90 3.96 12.92 7.24
CA SER A 90 3.11 12.43 8.32
C SER A 90 3.84 12.30 9.65
N LYS A 91 5.13 11.91 9.63
CA LYS A 91 5.97 11.83 10.83
C LYS A 91 6.19 13.20 11.46
N GLU A 92 6.38 14.23 10.65
CA GLU A 92 6.66 15.59 11.12
C GLU A 92 5.40 16.29 11.65
N HIS A 93 4.24 16.09 11.01
CA HIS A 93 3.07 16.93 11.23
C HIS A 93 1.83 16.23 11.81
N MET A 94 1.85 14.90 11.98
CA MET A 94 0.67 14.14 12.40
C MET A 94 0.98 13.23 13.58
N GLN A 95 0.04 13.10 14.52
CA GLN A 95 0.19 12.17 15.64
C GLN A 95 0.21 10.72 15.15
N PRO A 96 0.97 9.80 15.80
CA PRO A 96 1.00 8.38 15.44
C PRO A 96 -0.37 7.71 15.41
N THR A 97 -1.30 8.19 16.24
CA THR A 97 -2.67 7.70 16.34
C THR A 97 -3.61 8.23 15.25
N HIS A 98 -3.16 9.16 14.39
CA HIS A 98 -4.00 9.77 13.37
C HIS A 98 -4.40 8.75 12.28
N PRO A 99 -5.70 8.60 11.93
CA PRO A 99 -6.17 7.59 10.98
C PRO A 99 -5.47 7.61 9.62
N ILE A 100 -5.25 8.80 9.04
CA ILE A 100 -4.53 8.95 7.77
C ILE A 100 -3.08 8.44 7.86
N ARG A 101 -2.36 8.72 8.95
CA ARG A 101 -0.98 8.25 9.16
C ARG A 101 -0.93 6.74 9.36
N LEU A 102 -1.85 6.19 10.16
CA LEU A 102 -2.00 4.74 10.33
C LEU A 102 -2.34 4.05 9.00
N GLY A 103 -3.30 4.60 8.26
CA GLY A 103 -3.72 4.07 6.97
C GLY A 103 -2.62 4.14 5.91
N LEU A 104 -1.77 5.17 5.98
CA LEU A 104 -0.55 5.25 5.16
C LEU A 104 0.42 4.12 5.51
N ALA A 105 0.73 3.91 6.80
CA ALA A 105 1.63 2.85 7.23
C ALA A 105 1.10 1.46 6.84
N LEU A 106 -0.21 1.23 6.98
CA LEU A 106 -0.88 0.01 6.54
C LEU A 106 -0.64 -0.23 5.05
N ASN A 107 -1.02 0.72 4.19
CA ASN A 107 -0.90 0.53 2.75
C ASN A 107 0.55 0.46 2.27
N TYR A 108 1.46 1.20 2.92
CA TYR A 108 2.87 1.17 2.57
C TYR A 108 3.56 -0.12 3.01
N SER A 109 3.16 -0.71 4.14
CA SER A 109 3.64 -2.05 4.54
C SER A 109 3.15 -3.13 3.56
N VAL A 110 1.88 -3.06 3.12
CA VAL A 110 1.34 -3.95 2.07
C VAL A 110 2.12 -3.79 0.76
N PHE A 111 2.48 -2.56 0.37
CA PHE A 111 3.34 -2.33 -0.79
C PHE A 111 4.70 -3.04 -0.66
N TYR A 112 5.38 -2.93 0.49
CA TYR A 112 6.64 -3.63 0.69
C TYR A 112 6.46 -5.16 0.62
N TYR A 113 5.37 -5.69 1.17
CA TYR A 113 5.09 -7.13 1.15
C TYR A 113 4.76 -7.64 -0.25
N GLU A 114 3.70 -7.11 -0.87
CA GLU A 114 3.11 -7.68 -2.08
C GLU A 114 3.81 -7.24 -3.37
N ILE A 115 4.45 -6.06 -3.37
CA ILE A 115 4.99 -5.45 -4.59
C ILE A 115 6.50 -5.52 -4.63
N GLN A 116 7.18 -5.18 -3.52
CA GLN A 116 8.63 -5.26 -3.43
C GLN A 116 9.15 -6.62 -2.96
N ASN A 117 8.27 -7.51 -2.49
CA ASN A 117 8.66 -8.81 -1.92
C ASN A 117 9.71 -8.63 -0.80
N ALA A 118 9.51 -7.64 0.05
CA ALA A 118 10.39 -7.24 1.14
C ALA A 118 9.67 -7.39 2.50
N PRO A 119 9.44 -8.63 2.96
CA PRO A 119 8.60 -8.90 4.12
C PRO A 119 9.20 -8.35 5.42
N GLU A 120 10.53 -8.33 5.57
CA GLU A 120 11.19 -7.71 6.74
C GLU A 120 10.87 -6.22 6.84
N GLN A 121 10.93 -5.48 5.72
CA GLN A 121 10.62 -4.05 5.67
C GLN A 121 9.13 -3.80 5.94
N ALA A 122 8.25 -4.64 5.38
CA ALA A 122 6.81 -4.59 5.61
C ALA A 122 6.47 -4.77 7.09
N CYS A 123 6.99 -5.84 7.71
CA CYS A 123 6.79 -6.13 9.13
C CYS A 123 7.38 -5.04 10.02
N HIS A 124 8.57 -4.53 9.71
CA HIS A 124 9.18 -3.45 10.47
C HIS A 124 8.31 -2.19 10.45
N LEU A 125 7.88 -1.75 9.27
CA LEU A 125 7.03 -0.56 9.13
C LEU A 125 5.68 -0.71 9.85
N ALA A 126 5.00 -1.84 9.65
CA ALA A 126 3.71 -2.10 10.29
C ALA A 126 3.83 -2.18 11.81
N LYS A 127 4.87 -2.86 12.32
CA LYS A 127 5.12 -3.00 13.76
C LYS A 127 5.46 -1.65 14.40
N THR A 128 6.33 -0.85 13.78
CA THR A 128 6.65 0.49 14.28
C THR A 128 5.41 1.37 14.36
N ALA A 129 4.59 1.41 13.31
CA ALA A 129 3.36 2.21 13.32
C ALA A 129 2.36 1.74 14.39
N PHE A 130 2.24 0.43 14.60
CA PHE A 130 1.40 -0.12 15.65
C PHE A 130 1.93 0.24 17.05
N ASP A 131 3.21 0.01 17.32
CA ASP A 131 3.84 0.28 18.61
C ASP A 131 3.80 1.77 18.97
N ASP A 132 4.09 2.66 18.00
CA ASP A 132 4.03 4.12 18.18
C ASP A 132 2.59 4.56 18.53
N ALA A 133 1.58 4.00 17.86
CA ALA A 133 0.18 4.33 18.14
C ALA A 133 -0.28 3.78 19.50
N ILE A 134 0.20 2.60 19.92
CA ILE A 134 -0.06 2.05 21.26
C ILE A 134 0.51 2.98 22.34
N ALA A 135 1.73 3.47 22.16
CA ALA A 135 2.40 4.34 23.11
C ALA A 135 1.66 5.69 23.33
N GLU A 136 0.90 6.14 22.33
CA GLU A 136 0.17 7.40 22.36
C GLU A 136 -1.35 7.23 22.29
N LEU A 137 -1.90 6.05 22.62
CA LEU A 137 -3.35 5.76 22.57
C LEU A 137 -4.20 6.78 23.32
N ASP A 138 -3.69 7.33 24.43
CA ASP A 138 -4.38 8.33 25.24
C ASP A 138 -4.60 9.67 24.51
N THR A 139 -3.94 9.89 23.36
CA THR A 139 -4.07 11.09 22.52
C THR A 139 -5.22 11.01 21.51
N LEU A 140 -5.89 9.86 21.40
CA LEU A 140 -6.95 9.64 20.42
C LEU A 140 -8.14 10.57 20.65
N ASN A 141 -8.50 11.32 19.61
CA ASN A 141 -9.76 12.04 19.56
C ASN A 141 -10.93 11.04 19.43
N GLU A 142 -12.03 11.29 20.16
CA GLU A 142 -13.26 10.49 20.10
C GLU A 142 -13.80 10.36 18.66
N ASP A 143 -13.68 11.41 17.86
CA ASP A 143 -14.17 11.44 16.47
C ASP A 143 -13.43 10.44 15.56
N SER A 144 -12.14 10.20 15.81
CA SER A 144 -11.28 9.32 15.02
C SER A 144 -11.01 7.95 15.66
N TYR A 145 -11.47 7.75 16.91
CA TYR A 145 -11.13 6.57 17.72
C TYR A 145 -11.46 5.25 17.02
N LYS A 146 -12.65 5.16 16.40
CA LYS A 146 -13.11 3.96 15.71
C LYS A 146 -12.25 3.65 14.48
N ASP A 147 -11.91 4.67 13.70
CA ASP A 147 -11.14 4.51 12.47
C ASP A 147 -9.69 4.10 12.79
N SER A 148 -9.05 4.77 13.76
CA SER A 148 -7.71 4.41 14.19
C SER A 148 -7.65 3.00 14.76
N THR A 149 -8.60 2.63 15.63
CA THR A 149 -8.63 1.29 16.22
C THR A 149 -8.82 0.20 15.16
N LEU A 150 -9.69 0.44 14.16
CA LEU A 150 -9.86 -0.48 13.04
C LEU A 150 -8.57 -0.66 12.24
N ILE A 151 -7.84 0.44 11.95
CA ILE A 151 -6.60 0.35 11.18
C ILE A 151 -5.49 -0.34 11.99
N MET A 152 -5.38 -0.07 13.30
CA MET A 152 -4.44 -0.77 14.18
C MET A 152 -4.74 -2.27 14.23
N GLN A 153 -6.02 -2.65 14.23
CA GLN A 153 -6.44 -4.04 14.15
C GLN A 153 -5.97 -4.68 12.83
N LEU A 154 -6.14 -4.00 11.69
CA LEU A 154 -5.65 -4.47 10.39
C LEU A 154 -4.12 -4.60 10.34
N LEU A 155 -3.38 -3.65 10.92
CA LEU A 155 -1.92 -3.74 11.06
C LEU A 155 -1.51 -5.00 11.84
N ARG A 156 -2.18 -5.28 12.96
CA ARG A 156 -1.93 -6.49 13.77
C ARG A 156 -2.24 -7.77 13.00
N ASP A 157 -3.34 -7.79 12.25
CA ASP A 157 -3.76 -8.94 11.48
C ASP A 157 -2.76 -9.25 10.35
N ASN A 158 -2.28 -8.22 9.64
CA ASN A 158 -1.22 -8.36 8.64
C ASN A 158 0.08 -8.88 9.27
N LEU A 159 0.52 -8.33 10.40
CA LEU A 159 1.72 -8.82 11.10
C LEU A 159 1.59 -10.30 11.49
N THR A 160 0.41 -10.71 11.94
CA THR A 160 0.15 -12.12 12.31
C THR A 160 0.27 -13.01 11.08
N LEU A 161 -0.35 -12.62 9.96
CA LEU A 161 -0.30 -13.36 8.70
C LEU A 161 1.13 -13.49 8.16
N TRP A 162 1.86 -12.38 8.09
CA TRP A 162 3.20 -12.36 7.49
C TRP A 162 4.24 -13.08 8.34
N THR A 163 4.09 -13.08 9.67
CA THR A 163 5.00 -13.82 10.56
C THR A 163 4.69 -15.31 10.60
N SER A 164 3.46 -15.75 10.31
CA SER A 164 3.16 -17.17 10.08
C SER A 164 3.72 -17.66 8.75
N ASP A 165 3.58 -16.87 7.67
CA ASP A 165 4.11 -17.23 6.35
C ASP A 165 5.64 -17.46 6.40
N GLN A 166 6.37 -16.62 7.14
CA GLN A 166 7.82 -16.76 7.34
C GLN A 166 8.22 -18.03 8.11
N GLN A 167 7.43 -18.46 9.09
CA GLN A 167 7.72 -19.68 9.86
C GLN A 167 7.50 -20.95 9.01
N ASP A 168 6.52 -20.92 8.10
CA ASP A 168 6.25 -22.02 7.18
C ASP A 168 7.33 -22.15 6.08
N ASP A 169 7.88 -21.01 5.61
CA ASP A 169 8.99 -21.00 4.65
C ASP A 169 10.33 -21.47 5.27
N GLU A 170 10.62 -21.11 6.53
CA GLU A 170 11.84 -21.56 7.24
C GLU A 170 11.78 -23.04 7.68
N GLY A 171 10.57 -23.61 7.83
CA GLY A 171 10.36 -25.03 8.18
C GLY A 171 10.53 -26.01 7.02
N GLY A 172 10.68 -25.53 5.78
CA GLY A 172 10.74 -26.34 4.55
C GLY A 172 12.13 -26.87 4.16
N GLU A 173 13.21 -26.34 4.74
CA GLU A 173 14.60 -26.72 4.40
C GLU A 173 15.22 -27.77 5.34
N GLY A 174 14.39 -28.59 5.98
CA GLY A 174 14.81 -29.51 7.04
C GLY A 174 14.59 -31.00 6.79
N ASN A 175 14.53 -31.51 5.55
CA ASN A 175 14.68 -32.96 5.31
C ASN A 175 14.95 -33.35 3.84
N LYS A 176 16.17 -33.10 3.37
CA LYS A 176 16.79 -33.91 2.30
C LYS A 176 18.26 -34.08 2.65
N ASP A 177 18.54 -35.13 3.42
CA ASP A 177 19.54 -36.17 3.12
C ASP A 177 19.52 -37.26 4.21
#